data_AF-A0A356L8F5-F1
#
_entry.id   AF-A0A356L8F5-F1
#
_cell.length_a   1.000
_cell.length_b   1.000
_cell.length_c   1.000
_cell.angle_alpha   90.00
_cell.angle_beta   90.00
_cell.angle_gamma   90.00
#
_symmetry.space_group_name_H-M   'P 1'
#
loop_
_entity.id
_entity.type
_entity.pdbx_description
1 polymer ?
#
loop_
_entity_poly.entity_id
_entity_poly.type
_entity_poly.pdbx_seq_one_letter_code
_entity_poly.pdbx_strand_id
1 'polypeptide(L)'
;METRKLFYALAVAMPLVAANSADACTGITLKSDDGGVVVARTIDWSREEMNNIYVVIPRGYTQTAILPNNASGGMQYTAKYGYVGLGMEQAEFIVDGTNEAGLSAALFYFPKYGEYKPYDAALAGQSIGD
;
A
#
# COMPACT_ATOMS: atom_id res chain seq x y z
N MET A 1 24.18 -23.48 38.61
CA MET A 1 24.82 -22.34 37.90
C MET A 1 24.36 -22.25 36.45
N GLU A 2 24.23 -23.39 35.76
CA GLU A 2 23.67 -23.52 34.40
C GLU A 2 22.23 -23.02 34.26
N THR A 3 21.33 -23.42 35.18
CA THR A 3 19.92 -22.98 35.17
C THR A 3 19.78 -21.47 35.31
N ARG A 4 20.60 -20.83 36.16
CA ARG A 4 20.58 -19.38 36.37
C ARG A 4 20.99 -18.61 35.11
N LYS A 5 21.98 -19.11 34.36
CA LYS A 5 22.41 -18.55 33.06
C LYS A 5 21.32 -18.71 31.99
N LEU A 6 20.63 -19.85 31.98
CA LEU A 6 19.50 -20.10 31.09
C LEU A 6 18.32 -19.15 31.36
N PHE A 7 18.03 -18.89 32.63
CA PHE A 7 17.02 -17.92 33.05
C PHE A 7 17.36 -16.48 32.62
N TYR A 8 18.62 -16.05 32.76
CA TYR A 8 19.04 -14.73 32.28
C TYR A 8 19.00 -14.63 30.74
N ALA A 9 19.36 -15.70 30.03
CA ALA A 9 19.27 -15.73 28.57
C ALA A 9 17.81 -15.63 28.08
N LEU A 10 16.87 -16.37 28.71
CA LEU A 10 15.45 -16.26 28.39
C LEU A 10 14.88 -14.86 28.73
N ALA A 11 15.27 -14.30 29.89
CA ALA A 11 14.79 -12.99 30.32
C ALA A 11 15.25 -11.84 29.40
N VAL A 12 16.40 -11.99 28.74
CA VAL A 12 16.90 -11.02 27.74
C VAL A 12 16.28 -11.26 26.36
N ALA A 13 16.02 -12.51 25.96
CA ALA A 13 15.45 -12.83 24.66
C ALA A 13 13.96 -12.47 24.54
N MET A 14 13.19 -12.57 25.62
CA MET A 14 11.74 -12.33 25.60
C MET A 14 11.32 -10.87 25.25
N PRO A 15 11.98 -9.81 25.75
CA PRO A 15 11.66 -8.43 25.33
C PRO A 15 12.04 -8.11 23.87
N LEU A 16 12.98 -8.84 23.25
CA LEU A 16 13.34 -8.65 21.83
C LEU A 16 12.24 -9.16 20.88
N VAL A 17 11.43 -10.13 21.31
CA VAL A 17 10.31 -10.66 20.51
C VAL A 17 9.08 -9.75 20.61
N ALA A 18 8.87 -9.11 21.76
CA ALA A 18 7.72 -8.24 22.03
C ALA A 18 7.85 -6.83 21.40
N ALA A 19 9.03 -6.43 20.93
CA ALA A 19 9.27 -5.09 20.39
C ALA A 19 8.74 -4.88 18.95
N ASN A 20 8.16 -5.90 18.31
CA ASN A 20 7.74 -5.83 16.90
C ASN A 20 6.25 -5.48 16.69
N SER A 21 5.52 -5.07 17.73
CA SER A 21 4.14 -4.60 17.58
C SER A 21 4.13 -3.11 17.22
N ALA A 22 4.21 -2.79 15.93
CA ALA A 22 3.88 -1.47 15.40
C ALA A 22 2.50 -1.54 14.74
N ASP A 23 1.57 -0.67 15.14
CA ASP A 23 0.28 -0.48 14.46
C ASP A 23 0.51 0.32 13.17
N ALA A 24 1.10 -0.33 12.17
CA ALA A 24 1.39 0.26 10.86
C ALA A 24 1.37 -0.82 9.78
N CYS A 25 0.84 -0.45 8.61
CA CYS A 25 0.95 -1.26 7.41
C CYS A 25 2.41 -1.72 7.21
N THR A 26 2.62 -3.02 7.12
CA THR A 26 3.94 -3.63 6.92
C THR A 26 4.07 -4.10 5.49
N GLY A 27 5.21 -3.86 4.86
CA GLY A 27 5.54 -4.34 3.52
C GLY A 27 6.90 -5.05 3.53
N ILE A 28 6.97 -6.21 2.88
CA ILE A 28 8.21 -6.98 2.75
C ILE A 28 8.47 -7.36 1.29
N THR A 29 9.74 -7.56 0.95
CA THR A 29 10.17 -8.18 -0.30
C THR A 29 11.13 -9.29 0.02
N LEU A 30 10.73 -10.52 -0.30
CA LEU A 30 11.56 -11.72 -0.15
C LEU A 30 12.11 -12.10 -1.52
N LYS A 31 13.43 -12.32 -1.59
CA LYS A 31 14.11 -12.86 -2.76
C LYS A 31 14.55 -14.29 -2.44
N SER A 32 14.15 -15.25 -3.25
CA SER A 32 14.57 -16.65 -3.11
C SER A 32 15.88 -16.92 -3.83
N ASP A 33 16.56 -18.00 -3.45
CA ASP A 33 17.87 -18.38 -4.01
C ASP A 33 17.81 -18.73 -5.51
N ASP A 34 16.64 -19.12 -6.01
CA ASP A 34 16.38 -19.36 -7.43
C ASP A 34 16.05 -18.08 -8.23
N GLY A 35 16.12 -16.92 -7.59
CA GLY A 35 15.90 -15.60 -8.21
C GLY A 35 14.45 -15.14 -8.23
N GLY A 36 13.51 -15.93 -7.68
CA GLY A 36 12.13 -15.51 -7.47
C GLY A 36 12.01 -14.32 -6.51
N VAL A 37 10.97 -13.51 -6.71
CA VAL A 37 10.66 -12.36 -5.84
C VAL A 37 9.21 -12.44 -5.38
N VAL A 38 9.01 -12.40 -4.06
CA VAL A 38 7.70 -12.35 -3.42
C VAL A 38 7.57 -11.02 -2.69
N VAL A 39 6.56 -10.24 -3.05
CA VAL A 39 6.18 -9.01 -2.34
C VAL A 39 4.93 -9.32 -1.53
N ALA A 40 4.91 -8.92 -0.26
CA ALA A 40 3.78 -9.12 0.62
C ALA A 40 3.58 -7.89 1.51
N ARG A 41 2.33 -7.67 1.94
CA ARG A 41 1.98 -6.57 2.83
C ARG A 41 0.81 -6.91 3.76
N THR A 42 0.66 -6.12 4.84
CA THR A 42 -0.57 -6.03 5.63
C THR A 42 -1.32 -4.75 5.28
N ILE A 43 -2.66 -4.80 5.30
CA ILE A 43 -3.53 -3.62 5.23
C ILE A 43 -4.08 -3.42 6.63
N ASP A 44 -3.47 -2.51 7.38
CA ASP A 44 -3.82 -2.26 8.76
C ASP A 44 -4.71 -1.01 8.81
N TRP A 45 -6.01 -1.26 8.99
CA TRP A 45 -7.06 -0.25 8.97
C TRP A 45 -7.81 -0.25 10.30
N SER A 46 -7.89 0.92 10.92
CA SER A 46 -8.43 1.06 12.28
C SER A 46 -9.90 1.45 12.34
N ARG A 47 -10.59 1.51 11.19
CA ARG A 47 -12.03 1.81 11.12
C ARG A 47 -12.82 0.58 10.68
N GLU A 48 -14.14 0.73 10.61
CA GLU A 48 -15.15 -0.30 10.31
C GLU A 48 -14.81 -1.23 9.15
N GLU A 49 -15.65 -2.25 8.93
CA GLU A 49 -15.50 -3.22 7.85
C GLU A 49 -15.17 -2.53 6.53
N MET A 50 -13.99 -2.87 6.00
CA MET A 50 -13.47 -2.27 4.78
C MET A 50 -14.11 -2.93 3.57
N ASN A 51 -14.70 -2.12 2.68
CA ASN A 51 -15.18 -2.62 1.40
C ASN A 51 -13.99 -2.87 0.46
N ASN A 52 -13.55 -4.13 0.41
CA ASN A 52 -12.42 -4.58 -0.40
C ASN A 52 -12.88 -5.00 -1.80
N ILE A 53 -12.26 -4.44 -2.83
CA ILE A 53 -12.63 -4.66 -4.23
C ILE A 53 -11.42 -5.21 -4.98
N TYR A 54 -11.58 -6.37 -5.63
CA TYR A 54 -10.59 -6.81 -6.62
C TYR A 54 -10.74 -6.01 -7.90
N VAL A 55 -9.67 -5.36 -8.32
CA VAL A 55 -9.66 -4.50 -9.51
C VAL A 55 -8.77 -5.13 -10.58
N VAL A 56 -9.27 -5.20 -11.81
CA VAL A 56 -8.54 -5.68 -12.98
C VAL A 56 -8.62 -4.61 -14.05
N ILE A 57 -7.49 -4.00 -14.39
CA ILE A 57 -7.42 -2.94 -15.40
C ILE A 57 -6.66 -3.47 -16.62
N PRO A 58 -7.28 -3.49 -17.81
CA PRO A 58 -6.59 -3.92 -19.03
C PRO A 58 -5.71 -2.81 -19.61
N ARG A 59 -4.76 -3.20 -20.47
CA ARG A 59 -3.98 -2.25 -21.29
C ARG A 59 -4.91 -1.34 -22.09
N GLY A 60 -4.56 -0.08 -22.20
CA GLY A 60 -5.32 0.90 -22.98
C GLY A 60 -6.58 1.42 -22.27
N TYR A 61 -6.87 0.97 -21.05
CA TYR A 61 -7.96 1.53 -20.27
C TYR A 61 -7.63 2.95 -19.82
N THR A 62 -8.51 3.89 -20.15
CA THR A 62 -8.38 5.30 -19.74
C THR A 62 -9.22 5.55 -18.49
N GLN A 63 -8.56 6.10 -17.47
CA GLN A 63 -9.17 6.52 -16.21
C GLN A 63 -9.11 8.04 -16.11
N THR A 64 -10.05 8.61 -15.34
CA THR A 64 -10.05 10.02 -14.98
C THR A 64 -9.75 10.10 -13.48
N ALA A 65 -8.73 10.86 -13.11
CA ALA A 65 -8.40 11.09 -11.71
C ALA A 65 -9.55 11.79 -10.96
N ILE A 66 -9.70 11.42 -9.69
CA ILE A 66 -10.67 12.00 -8.79
C ILE A 66 -10.03 13.23 -8.12
N LEU A 67 -10.77 14.33 -8.10
CA LEU A 67 -10.40 15.59 -7.48
C LEU A 67 -11.00 15.69 -6.06
N PRO A 68 -10.60 16.69 -5.25
CA PRO A 68 -11.11 16.86 -3.89
C PRO A 68 -12.65 16.85 -3.84
N ASN A 69 -13.21 16.27 -2.78
CA ASN A 69 -14.66 16.02 -2.60
C ASN A 69 -15.29 15.07 -3.64
N ASN A 70 -14.53 14.09 -4.13
CA ASN A 70 -14.95 13.12 -5.14
C ASN A 70 -15.41 13.77 -6.46
N ALA A 71 -14.88 14.94 -6.80
CA ALA A 71 -15.20 15.62 -8.06
C ALA A 71 -14.53 14.91 -9.25
N SER A 72 -15.21 14.87 -10.38
CA SER A 72 -14.64 14.40 -11.64
C SER A 72 -13.92 15.53 -12.39
N GLY A 73 -13.18 15.18 -13.45
CA GLY A 73 -12.49 16.17 -14.30
C GLY A 73 -11.01 16.35 -13.98
N GLY A 74 -10.43 15.45 -13.18
CA GLY A 74 -8.99 15.35 -13.02
C GLY A 74 -8.28 14.90 -14.30
N MET A 75 -6.97 14.67 -14.19
CA MET A 75 -6.16 14.17 -15.29
C MET A 75 -6.73 12.85 -15.84
N GLN A 76 -6.85 12.76 -17.17
CA GLN A 76 -7.07 11.49 -17.84
C GLN A 76 -5.73 10.79 -18.09
N TYR A 77 -5.64 9.52 -17.72
CA TYR A 77 -4.45 8.70 -17.91
C TYR A 77 -4.81 7.32 -18.45
N THR A 78 -4.03 6.84 -19.41
CA THR A 78 -4.25 5.55 -20.07
C THR A 78 -3.24 4.52 -19.59
N ALA A 79 -3.71 3.37 -19.14
CA ALA A 79 -2.88 2.30 -18.64
C ALA A 79 -2.00 1.71 -19.76
N LYS A 80 -0.68 1.87 -19.64
CA LYS A 80 0.29 1.24 -20.56
C LYS A 80 0.38 -0.28 -20.37
N TYR A 81 0.28 -0.73 -19.11
CA TYR A 81 0.28 -2.13 -18.72
C TYR A 81 -1.05 -2.47 -18.08
N GLY A 82 -1.54 -3.69 -18.30
CA GLY A 82 -2.61 -4.26 -17.51
C GLY A 82 -2.11 -4.62 -16.12
N TYR A 83 -2.98 -4.48 -15.13
CA TYR A 83 -2.64 -4.74 -13.74
C TYR A 83 -3.85 -5.24 -12.95
N VAL A 84 -3.55 -5.92 -11.86
CA VAL A 84 -4.51 -6.35 -10.85
C VAL A 84 -4.17 -5.68 -9.53
N GLY A 85 -5.18 -5.38 -8.73
CA GLY A 85 -4.98 -4.73 -7.44
C GLY A 85 -6.16 -4.86 -6.51
N LEU A 86 -5.97 -4.33 -5.30
CA LEU A 86 -7.00 -4.18 -4.29
C LEU A 86 -7.39 -2.71 -4.19
N GLY A 87 -8.66 -2.43 -4.49
CA GLY A 87 -9.33 -1.16 -4.23
C GLY A 87 -9.97 -1.13 -2.84
N MET A 88 -10.05 0.04 -2.23
CA MET A 88 -10.74 0.27 -0.96
C MET A 88 -11.86 1.29 -1.13
N GLU A 89 -13.07 0.98 -0.64
CA GLU A 89 -14.28 1.82 -0.74
C GLU A 89 -14.82 2.05 -2.16
N GLN A 90 -13.93 2.31 -3.12
CA GLN A 90 -14.20 2.54 -4.54
C GLN A 90 -13.12 1.85 -5.39
N ALA A 91 -13.45 1.44 -6.61
CA ALA A 91 -12.52 0.67 -7.46
C ALA A 91 -11.32 1.50 -7.92
N GLU A 92 -11.47 2.82 -7.96
CA GLU A 92 -10.44 3.80 -8.33
C GLU A 92 -9.38 3.98 -7.22
N PHE A 93 -9.70 3.64 -5.96
CA PHE A 93 -8.80 3.79 -4.81
C PHE A 93 -7.96 2.54 -4.59
N ILE A 94 -7.10 2.26 -5.57
CA ILE A 94 -6.23 1.07 -5.58
C ILE A 94 -5.04 1.31 -4.65
N VAL A 95 -4.91 0.46 -3.63
CA VAL A 95 -3.92 0.62 -2.55
C VAL A 95 -2.83 -0.44 -2.54
N ASP A 96 -3.00 -1.47 -3.36
CA ASP A 96 -2.02 -2.52 -3.60
C ASP A 96 -2.26 -3.08 -5.00
N GLY A 97 -1.19 -3.48 -5.69
CA GLY A 97 -1.32 -4.16 -6.97
C GLY A 97 -0.01 -4.59 -7.61
N THR A 98 -0.15 -5.36 -8.68
CA THR A 98 0.94 -5.77 -9.55
C THR A 98 0.52 -5.69 -11.01
N ASN A 99 1.44 -5.24 -11.86
CA ASN A 99 1.22 -5.24 -13.30
C ASN A 99 1.83 -6.48 -13.97
N GLU A 100 1.45 -6.71 -15.22
CA GLU A 100 1.94 -7.82 -16.04
C GLU A 100 3.43 -7.74 -16.41
N ALA A 101 4.10 -6.60 -16.13
CA ALA A 101 5.54 -6.43 -16.30
C ALA A 101 6.33 -6.76 -15.02
N GLY A 102 5.65 -7.20 -13.96
CA GLY A 102 6.26 -7.60 -12.69
C GLY A 102 6.51 -6.45 -11.70
N LEU A 103 6.03 -5.24 -11.98
CA LEU A 103 6.06 -4.14 -11.01
C LEU A 103 4.93 -4.32 -10.00
N SER A 104 5.28 -4.43 -8.72
CA SER A 104 4.35 -4.34 -7.59
C SER A 104 4.48 -2.99 -6.90
N ALA A 105 3.35 -2.39 -6.53
CA ALA A 105 3.28 -1.11 -5.83
C ALA A 105 2.17 -1.16 -4.78
N ALA A 106 2.43 -0.54 -3.62
CA ALA A 106 1.53 -0.53 -2.48
C ALA A 106 1.56 0.83 -1.77
N LEU A 107 0.38 1.29 -1.33
CA LEU A 107 0.20 2.50 -0.55
C LEU A 107 0.23 2.19 0.94
N PHE A 108 1.12 2.87 1.66
CA PHE A 108 1.28 2.77 3.11
C PHE A 108 0.89 4.09 3.74
N TYR A 109 0.25 4.03 4.91
CA TYR A 109 -0.07 5.22 5.68
C TYR A 109 1.21 5.97 6.07
N PHE A 110 1.25 7.27 5.77
CA PHE A 110 2.37 8.14 6.14
C PHE A 110 1.89 9.37 6.95
N PRO A 111 1.12 9.16 8.03
CA PRO A 111 0.53 10.25 8.80
C PRO A 111 1.61 11.11 9.44
N LYS A 112 1.33 12.41 9.60
CA LYS A 112 2.23 13.43 10.17
C LYS A 112 3.44 13.81 9.31
N TYR A 113 3.71 13.09 8.23
CA TYR A 113 4.88 13.31 7.39
C TYR A 113 4.56 13.51 5.90
N GLY A 114 3.49 12.90 5.39
CA GLY A 114 3.01 13.14 4.03
C GLY A 114 2.13 14.38 3.94
N GLU A 115 2.41 15.26 2.98
CA GLU A 115 1.60 16.42 2.64
C GLU A 115 1.54 16.57 1.11
N TYR A 116 0.33 16.76 0.58
CA TYR A 116 0.13 17.09 -0.82
C TYR A 116 0.20 18.61 -1.03
N LYS A 117 0.51 19.02 -2.26
CA LYS A 117 0.37 20.43 -2.61
C LYS A 117 -1.10 20.85 -2.52
N PRO A 118 -1.41 22.08 -2.08
CA PRO A 118 -2.77 22.58 -2.13
C PRO A 118 -3.35 22.47 -3.54
N TYR A 119 -4.59 21.99 -3.64
CA TYR A 119 -5.28 21.87 -4.91
C TYR A 119 -5.44 23.24 -5.60
N ASP A 120 -5.08 23.30 -6.87
CA ASP A 120 -5.29 24.46 -7.74
C ASP A 120 -6.30 24.09 -8.84
N ALA A 121 -7.48 24.73 -8.80
CA ALA A 121 -8.54 24.50 -9.77
C ALA A 121 -8.12 24.83 -11.22
N ALA A 122 -7.15 25.73 -11.42
CA ALA A 122 -6.62 26.03 -12.75
C ALA A 122 -5.82 24.84 -13.34
N LEU A 123 -5.36 23.92 -12.49
CA LEU A 123 -4.59 22.73 -12.87
C LEU A 123 -5.41 21.44 -12.82
N ALA A 124 -6.74 21.51 -12.68
CA ALA A 124 -7.63 20.34 -12.52
C ALA A 124 -7.33 19.20 -13.50
N GLY A 125 -7.25 19.49 -14.81
CA GLY A 125 -6.96 18.49 -15.84
C GLY A 125 -5.53 17.91 -15.82
N GLN A 126 -4.67 18.40 -14.93
CA GLN A 126 -3.30 17.94 -14.68
C GLN A 126 -3.13 17.35 -13.26
N SER A 127 -4.20 17.28 -12.47
CA SER A 127 -4.16 16.72 -11.12
C SER A 127 -4.53 15.23 -11.15
N ILE A 128 -3.71 14.39 -10.52
CA ILE A 128 -3.90 12.93 -10.46
C ILE A 128 -4.49 12.44 -9.12
N GLY A 129 -4.71 13.33 -8.16
CA GLY A 129 -5.34 13.06 -6.88
C GLY A 129 -5.61 14.36 -6.10
N ASP A 130 -6.28 14.20 -4.96
CA ASP A 130 -6.40 15.18 -3.88
C ASP A 130 -5.09 15.25 -3.08
#